data_AF-A0A2T6IS82-F1
#
_entry.id   AF-A0A2T6IS82-F1
#
_cell.length_a   1.000
_cell.length_b   1.000
_cell.length_c   1.000
_cell.angle_alpha   90.00
_cell.angle_beta   90.00
_cell.angle_gamma   90.00
#
_symmetry.space_group_name_H-M   'P 1'
#
loop_
_entity.id
_entity.type
_entity.pdbx_description
1 polymer ?
#
loop_
_entity_poly.entity_id
_entity_poly.type
_entity_poly.pdbx_seq_one_letter_code
_entity_poly.pdbx_strand_id
1 'polypeptide(L)'
;MNLILLKRRQIRRVRARLSTSQPTEKGDEGEKKGDEGEEQLLVDLTGLAAQHCFSVLKVQVGSSLKVGVFNGGICSANVVAVNQHPLSVQIHLERDIAR
;
A
#
# COMPACT_ATOMS: atom_id res chain seq x y z
N MET A 1 8.31 11.91 -14.25
CA MET A 1 8.06 11.53 -12.84
C MET A 1 6.56 11.67 -12.59
N ASN A 2 5.90 10.63 -12.09
CA ASN A 2 4.44 10.61 -11.96
C ASN A 2 4.03 10.98 -10.53
N LEU A 3 3.33 12.11 -10.36
CA LEU A 3 2.87 12.61 -9.06
C LEU A 3 1.35 12.48 -8.92
N ILE A 4 0.88 11.93 -7.81
CA ILE A 4 -0.54 11.83 -7.46
C ILE A 4 -0.78 12.58 -6.15
N LEU A 5 -1.81 13.43 -6.11
CA LEU A 5 -2.18 14.17 -4.90
C LEU A 5 -3.33 13.48 -4.17
N LEU A 6 -3.18 13.28 -2.86
CA LEU A 6 -4.15 12.62 -2.00
C LEU A 6 -4.53 13.50 -0.81
N LYS A 7 -5.76 13.32 -0.34
CA LYS A 7 -6.20 13.80 0.97
C LYS A 7 -5.80 12.79 2.04
N ARG A 8 -5.38 13.27 3.21
CA ARG A 8 -5.02 12.46 4.40
C ARG A 8 -6.03 11.35 4.71
N ARG A 9 -7.34 11.64 4.60
CA ARG A 9 -8.45 10.68 4.84
C ARG A 9 -8.52 9.48 3.88
N GLN A 10 -7.79 9.52 2.77
CA GLN A 10 -7.76 8.40 1.80
C GLN A 10 -6.75 7.32 2.20
N ILE A 11 -5.88 7.59 3.19
CA ILE A 11 -4.85 6.65 3.63
C ILE A 11 -5.44 5.71 4.65
N ARG A 12 -5.38 4.40 4.37
CA ARG A 12 -5.81 3.34 5.28
C ARG A 12 -4.57 2.66 5.86
N ARG A 13 -4.47 2.62 7.18
CA ARG A 13 -3.44 1.85 7.87
C ARG A 13 -3.94 0.43 8.03
N VAL A 14 -3.21 -0.52 7.49
CA VAL A 14 -3.54 -1.94 7.57
C VAL A 14 -2.35 -2.64 8.21
N ARG A 15 -2.58 -3.25 9.37
CA ARG A 15 -1.57 -4.14 9.97
C ARG A 15 -1.58 -5.42 9.16
N ALA A 16 -0.49 -5.72 8.47
CA ALA A 16 -0.35 -7.01 7.81
C ALA A 16 -0.33 -8.09 8.90
N ARG A 17 -1.43 -8.84 9.05
CA ARG A 17 -1.39 -10.11 9.77
C ARG A 17 -0.67 -11.07 8.83
N LEU A 18 0.58 -11.39 9.14
CA LEU A 18 1.25 -12.52 8.53
C LEU A 18 0.38 -13.76 8.79
N SER A 19 -0.37 -14.19 7.78
CA SER A 19 -1.06 -15.46 7.78
C SER A 19 0.00 -16.56 7.77
N THR A 20 0.45 -16.97 8.95
CA THR A 20 1.25 -18.18 9.14
C THR A 20 0.34 -19.40 8.96
N SER A 21 -0.03 -19.69 7.72
CA SER A 21 -0.59 -20.99 7.35
C SER A 21 0.56 -21.93 6.98
N GLN A 22 1.13 -22.59 8.00
CA GLN A 22 1.80 -23.87 7.81
C GLN A 22 1.66 -24.69 9.10
N PRO A 23 0.93 -25.83 9.09
CA PRO A 23 0.98 -26.77 10.20
C PRO A 23 2.22 -27.62 10.01
N THR A 24 3.19 -27.50 10.91
CA THR A 24 4.24 -28.51 11.04
C THR A 24 4.27 -28.95 12.50
N GLU A 25 3.92 -30.23 12.68
CA GLU A 25 4.00 -30.94 13.95
C GLU A 25 5.41 -30.89 14.55
N LYS A 26 5.43 -30.97 15.89
CA LYS A 26 6.53 -31.33 16.79
C LYS A 26 7.61 -30.28 17.05
N GLY A 27 7.64 -29.87 18.32
CA GLY A 27 8.87 -29.92 19.11
C GLY A 27 9.48 -28.57 19.47
N ASP A 28 9.57 -28.39 20.77
CA ASP A 28 10.63 -27.69 21.49
C ASP A 28 10.57 -26.17 21.69
N GLU A 29 10.97 -25.83 22.91
CA GLU A 29 10.91 -24.54 23.57
C GLU A 29 11.77 -23.49 22.87
N GLY A 30 11.19 -22.30 22.68
CA GLY A 30 11.91 -21.15 22.16
C GLY A 30 10.99 -19.94 22.11
N GLU A 31 11.03 -19.12 23.15
CA GLU A 31 10.44 -17.79 23.19
C GLU A 31 10.84 -16.97 21.94
N LYS A 32 9.94 -16.90 20.96
CA LYS A 32 10.05 -15.94 19.86
C LYS A 32 9.44 -14.63 20.32
N LYS A 33 10.32 -13.70 20.72
CA LYS A 33 10.04 -12.26 20.85
C LYS A 33 9.21 -11.77 19.66
N GLY A 34 8.17 -11.02 20.00
CA GLY A 34 7.08 -10.57 19.14
C GLY A 34 7.48 -10.15 17.74
N ASP A 35 6.88 -10.83 16.77
CA ASP A 35 6.79 -10.40 15.38
C ASP A 35 5.82 -9.22 15.32
N GLU A 36 6.34 -8.01 15.50
CA GLU A 36 5.58 -6.77 15.32
C GLU A 36 5.26 -6.62 13.82
N GLY A 37 4.17 -7.24 13.36
CA GLY A 37 3.76 -7.17 11.97
C GLY A 37 3.76 -5.72 11.47
N GLU A 38 4.57 -5.44 10.44
CA GLU A 38 4.78 -4.12 9.88
C GLU A 38 3.44 -3.49 9.49
N GLU A 39 3.16 -2.28 10.01
CA GLU A 39 2.00 -1.51 9.59
C GLU A 39 2.19 -1.06 8.14
N GLN A 40 1.35 -1.56 7.24
CA GLN A 40 1.33 -1.14 5.84
C GLN A 40 0.38 0.05 5.67
N LEU A 41 0.80 1.02 4.86
CA LEU A 41 0.03 2.21 4.53
C LEU A 41 -0.56 2.05 3.14
N LEU A 42 -1.77 1.50 3.07
CA LEU A 42 -2.45 1.21 1.82
C LEU A 42 -3.39 2.34 1.43
N VAL A 43 -3.44 2.65 0.14
CA VAL A 43 -4.39 3.61 -0.43
C VAL A 43 -5.07 3.02 -1.65
N ASP A 44 -6.39 3.03 -1.64
CA ASP A 44 -7.21 2.64 -2.78
C ASP A 44 -7.48 3.88 -3.64
N LEU A 45 -6.81 3.99 -4.78
CA LEU A 45 -7.12 4.99 -5.80
C LEU A 45 -8.32 4.53 -6.60
N THR A 46 -9.35 5.36 -6.70
CA THR A 46 -10.59 5.09 -7.42
C THR A 46 -10.96 6.27 -8.34
N GLY A 47 -11.93 6.06 -9.23
CA GLY A 47 -12.42 7.11 -10.13
C GLY A 47 -11.30 7.67 -11.03
N LEU A 48 -11.22 9.01 -11.12
CA LEU A 48 -10.26 9.70 -11.98
C LEU A 48 -8.80 9.40 -11.65
N ALA A 49 -8.47 9.17 -10.36
CA ALA A 49 -7.11 8.83 -9.97
C ALA A 49 -6.71 7.44 -10.52
N ALA A 50 -7.60 6.46 -10.42
CA ALA A 50 -7.38 5.12 -10.97
C ALA A 50 -7.30 5.15 -12.50
N GLN A 51 -8.19 5.91 -13.15
CA GLN A 51 -8.16 6.09 -14.61
C GLN A 51 -6.87 6.76 -15.09
N HIS A 52 -6.40 7.78 -14.38
CA HIS A 52 -5.13 8.43 -14.69
C HIS A 52 -3.94 7.47 -14.52
N CYS A 53 -3.90 6.71 -13.43
CA CYS A 53 -2.91 5.66 -13.22
C CYS A 53 -2.90 4.62 -14.35
N PHE A 54 -4.07 4.14 -14.74
CA PHE A 54 -4.19 3.06 -15.71
C PHE A 54 -3.97 3.53 -17.16
N SER A 55 -4.67 4.58 -17.58
CA SER A 55 -4.71 5.00 -19.00
C SER A 55 -3.58 5.95 -19.39
N VAL A 56 -3.18 6.85 -18.50
CA VAL A 56 -2.17 7.88 -18.80
C VAL A 56 -0.79 7.40 -18.36
N LEU A 57 -0.67 7.03 -17.08
CA LEU A 57 0.60 6.63 -16.49
C LEU A 57 0.98 5.18 -16.81
N LYS A 58 0.02 4.37 -17.29
CA LYS A 58 0.19 2.95 -17.65
C LYS A 58 0.88 2.14 -16.55
N VAL A 59 0.48 2.38 -15.30
CA VAL A 59 1.09 1.72 -14.15
C VAL A 59 0.73 0.24 -14.11
N GLN A 60 1.67 -0.57 -13.65
CA GLN A 60 1.53 -2.00 -13.42
C GLN A 60 1.86 -2.32 -11.96
N VAL A 61 1.50 -3.51 -11.48
CA VAL A 61 1.93 -3.99 -10.16
C VAL A 61 3.47 -3.95 -10.10
N GLY A 62 4.01 -3.40 -9.02
CA GLY A 62 5.44 -3.13 -8.84
C GLY A 62 5.92 -1.79 -9.37
N SER A 63 5.09 -1.02 -10.09
CA SER A 63 5.46 0.33 -10.53
C SER A 63 5.63 1.27 -9.35
N SER A 64 6.65 2.13 -9.41
CA SER A 64 6.89 3.17 -8.41
C SER A 64 6.27 4.51 -8.82
N LEU A 65 5.71 5.22 -7.85
CA LEU A 65 4.98 6.48 -8.00
C LEU A 65 5.45 7.48 -6.94
N LYS A 66 5.31 8.77 -7.24
CA LYS A 66 5.37 9.82 -6.22
C LYS A 66 3.96 10.20 -5.81
N VAL A 67 3.76 10.32 -4.50
CA VAL A 67 2.47 10.63 -3.91
C VAL A 67 2.64 11.85 -3.00
N GLY A 68 1.91 12.91 -3.30
CA GLY A 68 1.79 14.08 -2.43
C GLY A 68 0.57 13.95 -1.54
N VAL A 69 0.72 14.14 -0.24
CA VAL A 69 -0.40 14.26 0.70
C VAL A 69 -0.56 15.72 1.08
N PHE A 70 -1.79 16.23 1.00
CA PHE A 70 -2.09 17.60 1.41
C PHE A 70 -1.69 17.81 2.87
N ASN A 71 -0.88 18.84 3.15
CA ASN A 71 -0.26 19.13 4.46
C ASN A 71 0.70 18.06 5.01
N GLY A 72 1.10 17.07 4.19
CA GLY A 72 1.98 15.97 4.61
C GLY A 72 3.33 15.92 3.90
N GLY A 73 3.40 16.45 2.68
CA GLY A 73 4.60 16.40 1.83
C GLY A 73 4.49 15.35 0.73
N ILE A 74 5.61 14.88 0.21
CA ILE A 74 5.69 13.91 -0.90
C ILE A 74 6.43 12.67 -0.45
N CYS A 75 5.87 11.49 -0.72
CA CYS A 75 6.53 10.19 -0.50
C CYS A 75 6.55 9.36 -1.78
N SER A 76 7.38 8.32 -1.78
CA SER A 76 7.32 7.27 -2.80
C SER A 76 6.24 6.24 -2.42
N ALA A 77 5.64 5.64 -3.41
CA ALA A 77 4.68 4.56 -3.26
C ALA A 77 4.85 3.51 -4.35
N ASN A 78 4.47 2.27 -4.04
CA ASN A 78 4.51 1.16 -5.00
C ASN A 78 3.10 0.65 -5.27
N VAL A 79 2.80 0.38 -6.53
CA VAL A 79 1.52 -0.22 -6.93
C VAL A 79 1.50 -1.68 -6.50
N VAL A 80 0.55 -2.06 -5.67
CA VAL A 80 0.43 -3.44 -5.14
C VAL A 80 -0.72 -4.22 -5.79
N ALA A 81 -1.76 -3.52 -6.29
CA ALA A 81 -2.83 -4.17 -7.05
C ALA A 81 -3.44 -3.21 -8.08
N VAL A 82 -3.94 -3.77 -9.17
CA VAL A 82 -4.72 -3.06 -10.20
C VAL A 82 -5.95 -3.92 -10.52
N ASN A 83 -7.13 -3.43 -10.16
CA ASN A 83 -8.40 -4.08 -10.47
C ASN A 83 -9.08 -3.33 -11.60
N GLN A 84 -9.67 -4.04 -12.57
CA GLN A 84 -10.33 -3.42 -13.73
C GLN A 84 -11.83 -3.18 -13.51
N HIS A 85 -12.49 -3.97 -12.65
CA HIS A 85 -13.93 -3.89 -12.41
C HIS A 85 -14.29 -4.07 -10.92
N PRO A 86 -14.63 -2.99 -10.18
CA PRO A 86 -14.50 -1.59 -10.58
C PRO A 86 -13.03 -1.18 -10.75
N LEU A 87 -12.75 -0.19 -11.60
CA LEU A 87 -11.38 0.28 -11.83
C LEU A 87 -10.80 0.89 -10.54
N SER A 88 -9.79 0.25 -9.97
CA SER A 88 -9.09 0.71 -8.78
C SER A 88 -7.61 0.36 -8.84
N VAL A 89 -6.76 1.24 -8.31
CA VAL A 89 -5.32 0.99 -8.17
C VAL A 89 -4.97 1.09 -6.70
N GLN A 90 -4.48 0.01 -6.11
CA GLN A 90 -4.02 0.01 -4.74
C GLN A 90 -2.52 0.29 -4.70
N ILE A 91 -2.12 1.21 -3.84
CA ILE A 91 -0.72 1.58 -3.63
C ILE A 91 -0.32 1.41 -2.17
N HIS A 92 0.94 1.07 -1.95
CA HIS A 92 1.59 1.06 -0.65
C HIS A 92 2.53 2.26 -0.53
N LEU A 93 2.30 3.13 0.47
CA LEU A 93 3.19 4.25 0.75
C LEU A 93 4.40 3.76 1.56
N GLU A 94 5.61 4.14 1.15
CA GLU A 94 6.85 3.74 1.86
C GLU A 94 6.96 4.36 3.26
N ARG A 95 6.27 5.48 3.51
CA ARG A 95 6.33 6.23 4.77
C ARG A 95 5.01 6.92 5.08
N ASP A 96 4.72 7.07 6.37
CA ASP A 96 3.58 7.83 6.87
C ASP A 96 3.89 9.33 6.84
N ILE A 97 3.63 9.96 5.69
CA ILE A 97 3.72 11.43 5.53
C ILE A 97 2.45 12.15 5.99
N ALA A 98 1.53 11.42 6.61
CA ALA A 98 0.20 11.88 6.95
C ALA A 98 0.00 11.91 8.48
N ARG A 99 1.08 12.05 9.27
CA ARG A 99 1.02 12.27 10.71
C ARG A 99 1.01 13.75 11.03
#